data_AF-A0A2M9B8N8-F1
#
_entry.id   AF-A0A2M9B8N8-F1
#
_cell.length_a   1.000
_cell.length_b   1.000
_cell.length_c   1.000
_cell.angle_alpha   90.00
_cell.angle_beta   90.00
_cell.angle_gamma   90.00
#
_symmetry.space_group_name_H-M   'P 1'
#
loop_
_entity.id
_entity.type
_entity.pdbx_description
1 polymer ?
#
loop_
_entity_poly.entity_id
_entity_poly.type
_entity_poly.pdbx_seq_one_letter_code
_entity_poly.pdbx_strand_id
1 'polypeptide(L)'
;MIGEYRLTYCGRVDLVFKALADPSRRLLLDTLRRSSGLTLTELSAKLPQMTRFGVSSHLRVLADADLISVVRSGRRKLHYLNPVPLVEVQDRWLTDYTATTSRALLALRHALEEREMTETSFPSDTAPTTVFTIVIRAPRARVWEALTATGTPRGWLYDTVTTTDWRVGSSYAQDAEGFVMIDGEVLVVEECSRLTLGFDCHWDADVDAEPAGILDYVLTDADETGELTKLVVSLSAMGPATAAAAERDTPYIYSSLKSELETGTSL
;
A
#
# COMPACT_ATOMS: atom_id res chain seq x y z
N MET A 1 7.55 -39.90 10.60
CA MET A 1 7.01 -39.09 9.50
C MET A 1 5.60 -38.65 9.86
N ILE A 2 5.46 -37.44 10.38
CA ILE A 2 4.17 -36.75 10.54
C ILE A 2 4.49 -35.32 10.10
N GLY A 3 4.03 -34.94 8.92
CA GLY A 3 4.24 -33.60 8.38
C GLY A 3 3.43 -32.61 9.22
N GLU A 4 4.12 -31.75 9.96
CA GLU A 4 3.50 -30.75 10.82
C GLU A 4 2.72 -29.72 9.98
N TYR A 5 1.41 -29.73 10.19
CA TYR A 5 0.45 -28.73 9.77
C TYR A 5 0.83 -27.35 10.31
N ARG A 6 1.69 -26.62 9.60
CA ARG A 6 2.03 -25.21 9.86
C ARG A 6 1.03 -24.20 9.27
N LEU A 7 -0.17 -24.68 8.91
CA LEU A 7 -1.24 -23.88 8.29
C LEU A 7 -2.14 -23.16 9.30
N THR A 8 -2.06 -23.46 10.61
CA THR A 8 -3.14 -23.11 11.55
C THR A 8 -2.92 -21.85 12.39
N TYR A 9 -1.81 -21.10 12.29
CA TYR A 9 -1.66 -19.89 13.12
C TYR A 9 -0.90 -18.77 12.42
N CYS A 10 -1.63 -17.98 11.64
CA CYS A 10 -1.36 -16.55 11.55
C CYS A 10 -2.67 -15.85 11.91
N GLY A 11 -2.81 -15.42 13.17
CA GLY A 11 -4.04 -14.78 13.65
C GLY A 11 -4.52 -13.62 12.78
N ARG A 12 -3.62 -12.99 12.02
CA ARG A 12 -3.91 -11.93 11.05
C ARG A 12 -4.69 -12.43 9.83
N VAL A 13 -4.41 -13.64 9.31
CA VAL A 13 -5.17 -14.24 8.20
C VAL A 13 -6.61 -14.54 8.64
N ASP A 14 -6.79 -15.06 9.85
CA ASP A 14 -8.12 -15.28 10.42
C ASP A 14 -8.91 -13.98 10.57
N LEU A 15 -8.25 -12.88 10.94
CA LEU A 15 -8.88 -11.56 11.03
C LEU A 15 -9.35 -11.08 9.66
N VAL A 16 -8.54 -11.25 8.61
CA VAL A 16 -8.93 -10.92 7.22
C VAL A 16 -10.15 -11.73 6.79
N PHE A 17 -10.15 -13.05 6.96
CA PHE A 17 -11.30 -13.88 6.58
C PHE A 17 -12.56 -13.55 7.39
N LYS A 18 -12.44 -13.36 8.71
CA LYS A 18 -13.55 -12.93 9.57
C LYS A 18 -14.08 -11.57 9.13
N ALA A 19 -13.20 -10.64 8.76
CA ALA A 19 -13.57 -9.33 8.26
C ALA A 19 -14.29 -9.43 6.90
N LEU A 20 -13.87 -10.30 5.99
CA LEU A 20 -14.49 -10.47 4.68
C LEU A 20 -15.76 -11.33 4.68
N ALA A 21 -16.05 -12.06 5.76
CA ALA A 21 -17.22 -12.94 5.86
C ALA A 21 -18.58 -12.20 5.79
N ASP A 22 -18.60 -10.89 6.06
CA ASP A 22 -19.83 -10.09 6.09
C ASP A 22 -19.99 -9.26 4.81
N PRO A 23 -21.16 -9.31 4.15
CA PRO A 23 -21.40 -8.60 2.90
C PRO A 23 -21.34 -7.07 3.06
N SER A 24 -21.70 -6.52 4.22
CA SER A 24 -21.65 -5.08 4.47
C SER A 24 -20.21 -4.58 4.56
N ARG A 25 -19.31 -5.39 5.11
CA ARG A 25 -17.87 -5.09 5.14
C ARG A 25 -17.27 -5.12 3.75
N ARG A 26 -17.63 -6.09 2.92
CA ARG A 26 -17.21 -6.13 1.50
C ARG A 26 -17.72 -4.90 0.74
N LEU A 27 -18.98 -4.50 0.92
CA LEU A 27 -19.52 -3.30 0.28
C LEU A 27 -18.80 -2.01 0.72
N LEU A 28 -18.38 -1.91 1.98
CA LEU A 28 -17.57 -0.79 2.47
C LEU A 28 -16.20 -0.75 1.77
N LEU A 29 -15.55 -1.91 1.60
CA LEU A 29 -14.29 -2.01 0.88
C LEU A 29 -14.46 -1.64 -0.60
N ASP A 30 -15.51 -2.12 -1.28
CA ASP A 30 -15.83 -1.75 -2.67
C ASP A 30 -16.14 -0.26 -2.82
N THR A 31 -16.72 0.34 -1.79
CA THR A 31 -16.98 1.79 -1.75
C THR A 31 -15.67 2.56 -1.62
N LEU A 32 -14.79 2.14 -0.70
CA LEU A 32 -13.47 2.73 -0.52
C LEU A 32 -12.55 2.52 -1.72
N ARG A 33 -12.74 1.43 -2.47
CA ARG A 33 -12.04 1.16 -3.74
C ARG A 33 -12.42 2.17 -4.82
N ARG A 34 -13.70 2.56 -4.88
CA ARG A 34 -14.22 3.51 -5.87
C ARG A 34 -13.99 4.97 -5.49
N SER A 35 -13.87 5.25 -4.20
CA SER A 35 -13.64 6.61 -3.69
C SER A 35 -12.86 6.52 -2.39
N SER A 36 -11.61 6.98 -2.43
CA SER A 36 -10.72 6.99 -1.28
C SER A 36 -11.05 8.14 -0.31
N GLY A 37 -10.55 8.07 0.92
CA GLY A 37 -10.62 9.17 1.87
C GLY A 37 -12.03 9.53 2.35
N LEU A 38 -12.92 8.55 2.54
CA LEU A 38 -14.31 8.81 2.94
C LEU A 38 -14.47 8.94 4.47
N THR A 39 -15.32 9.86 4.90
CA THR A 39 -15.73 10.01 6.29
C THR A 39 -16.73 8.92 6.71
N LEU A 40 -16.88 8.72 8.02
CA LEU A 40 -17.93 7.83 8.56
C LEU A 40 -19.33 8.23 8.07
N THR A 41 -19.60 9.52 7.90
CA THR A 41 -20.90 10.01 7.44
C THR A 41 -21.15 9.62 5.99
N GLU A 42 -20.16 9.79 5.11
CA GLU A 42 -20.24 9.41 3.69
C GLU A 42 -20.37 7.89 3.53
N LEU A 43 -19.60 7.10 4.29
CA LEU A 43 -19.71 5.65 4.30
C LEU A 43 -21.06 5.16 4.81
N SER A 44 -21.61 5.82 5.85
CA SER A 44 -22.94 5.48 6.36
C SER A 44 -24.05 5.79 5.35
N ALA A 45 -23.90 6.83 4.54
CA ALA A 45 -24.85 7.17 3.49
C ALA A 45 -24.94 6.09 2.39
N LYS A 46 -23.89 5.27 2.20
CA LYS A 46 -23.90 4.14 1.25
C LYS A 46 -24.60 2.89 1.78
N LEU A 47 -24.95 2.87 3.07
CA LEU A 47 -25.61 1.76 3.77
C LEU A 47 -26.86 2.26 4.52
N PRO A 48 -27.92 2.69 3.82
CA PRO A 48 -29.08 3.35 4.45
C PRO A 48 -29.87 2.44 5.39
N GLN A 49 -29.75 1.12 5.22
CA GLN A 49 -30.40 0.10 6.05
C GLN A 49 -29.68 -0.09 7.41
N MET A 50 -28.51 0.51 7.61
CA MET A 50 -27.67 0.30 8.79
C MET A 50 -27.42 1.60 9.55
N THR A 51 -27.41 1.49 10.88
CA THR A 51 -27.11 2.64 11.73
C THR A 51 -25.65 3.06 11.59
N ARG A 52 -25.37 4.34 11.82
CA ARG A 52 -23.99 4.87 11.87
C ARG A 52 -23.11 4.13 12.88
N PHE A 53 -23.69 3.64 13.98
CA PHE A 53 -22.99 2.81 14.96
C PHE A 53 -22.60 1.44 14.37
N GLY A 54 -23.51 0.79 13.64
CA GLY A 54 -23.22 -0.46 12.92
C GLY A 54 -22.09 -0.29 11.90
N VAL A 55 -22.13 0.77 11.10
CA VAL A 55 -21.06 1.11 10.16
C VAL A 55 -19.72 1.35 10.89
N SER A 56 -19.72 2.11 11.99
CA SER A 56 -18.52 2.34 12.81
C SER A 56 -17.95 1.04 13.38
N SER A 57 -18.81 0.10 13.81
CA SER A 57 -18.39 -1.21 14.28
C SER A 57 -17.74 -2.04 13.17
N HIS A 58 -18.30 -2.02 11.96
CA HIS A 58 -17.70 -2.68 10.80
C HIS A 58 -16.36 -2.09 10.41
N LEU A 59 -16.23 -0.75 10.41
CA LEU A 59 -14.96 -0.08 10.14
C LEU A 59 -13.90 -0.43 11.18
N ARG A 60 -14.27 -0.64 12.45
CA ARG A 60 -13.34 -1.14 13.46
C ARG A 60 -12.83 -2.54 13.10
N VAL A 61 -13.73 -3.48 12.78
CA VAL A 61 -13.33 -4.84 12.38
C VAL A 61 -12.43 -4.83 11.14
N LEU A 62 -12.73 -3.97 10.16
CA LEU A 62 -11.89 -3.80 8.97
C LEU A 62 -10.52 -3.21 9.31
N ALA A 63 -10.46 -2.25 10.23
CA ALA A 63 -9.21 -1.64 10.69
C ALA A 63 -8.36 -2.62 11.52
N ASP A 64 -9.00 -3.42 12.39
CA ASP A 64 -8.34 -4.45 13.20
C ASP A 64 -7.74 -5.57 12.31
N ALA A 65 -8.30 -5.76 11.12
CA ALA A 65 -7.79 -6.68 10.09
C ALA A 65 -6.83 -6.00 9.10
N ASP A 66 -6.43 -4.75 9.36
CA ASP A 66 -5.60 -3.91 8.48
C ASP A 66 -6.18 -3.70 7.06
N LEU A 67 -7.46 -4.00 6.80
CA LEU A 67 -8.10 -3.86 5.48
C LEU A 67 -8.49 -2.42 5.16
N ILE A 68 -8.45 -1.52 6.16
CA ILE A 68 -8.58 -0.08 5.95
C ILE A 68 -7.53 0.70 6.74
N SER A 69 -7.05 1.79 6.17
CA SER A 69 -6.23 2.79 6.86
C SER A 69 -7.11 3.96 7.30
N VAL A 70 -6.83 4.52 8.48
CA VAL A 70 -7.58 5.66 9.00
C VAL A 70 -6.66 6.84 9.26
N VAL A 71 -6.91 7.95 8.58
CA VAL A 71 -6.14 9.19 8.67
C VAL A 71 -7.02 10.31 9.20
N ARG A 72 -6.46 11.16 10.06
CA ARG A 72 -7.15 12.36 10.56
C ARG A 72 -6.68 13.57 9.75
N SER A 73 -7.58 14.18 8.98
CA SER A 73 -7.34 15.44 8.26
C SER A 73 -8.16 16.55 8.91
N GLY A 74 -7.48 17.41 9.68
CA GLY A 74 -8.12 18.44 10.51
C GLY A 74 -9.16 17.85 11.50
N ARG A 75 -10.43 18.22 11.32
CA ARG A 75 -11.56 17.71 12.14
C ARG A 75 -12.18 16.42 11.58
N ARG A 76 -11.76 15.96 10.40
CA ARG A 76 -12.34 14.80 9.72
C ARG A 76 -11.51 13.54 9.94
N LYS A 77 -12.18 12.41 10.12
CA LYS A 77 -11.59 11.07 10.16
C LYS A 77 -11.91 10.39 8.84
N LEU A 78 -10.90 10.22 8.00
CA LEU A 78 -10.99 9.68 6.65
C LEU A 78 -10.55 8.22 6.66
N HIS A 79 -11.22 7.39 5.88
CA HIS A 79 -10.94 5.96 5.76
C HIS A 79 -10.49 5.68 4.33
N TYR A 80 -9.50 4.81 4.19
CA TYR A 80 -8.88 4.41 2.94
C TYR A 80 -8.85 2.89 2.88
N LEU A 81 -9.04 2.32 1.69
CA LEU A 81 -8.82 0.89 1.48
C LEU A 81 -7.32 0.58 1.68
N ASN A 82 -7.02 -0.49 2.42
CA ASN A 82 -5.67 -1.03 2.50
C ASN A 82 -5.69 -2.47 1.95
N PRO A 83 -5.26 -2.69 0.69
CA PRO A 83 -5.32 -4.01 0.06
C PRO A 83 -4.15 -4.92 0.45
N VAL A 84 -3.13 -4.41 1.16
CA VAL A 84 -1.91 -5.17 1.53
C VAL A 84 -2.23 -6.52 2.19
N PRO A 85 -3.14 -6.62 3.19
CA PRO A 85 -3.44 -7.93 3.80
C PRO A 85 -4.07 -8.93 2.84
N LEU A 86 -4.74 -8.48 1.78
CA LEU A 86 -5.32 -9.37 0.76
C LEU A 86 -4.23 -9.99 -0.13
N VAL A 87 -3.25 -9.17 -0.52
CA VAL A 87 -2.09 -9.63 -1.29
C VAL A 87 -1.27 -10.63 -0.47
N GLU A 88 -1.03 -10.34 0.82
CA GLU A 88 -0.34 -11.26 1.73
C GLU A 88 -1.07 -12.61 1.86
N VAL A 89 -2.40 -12.61 1.96
CA VAL A 89 -3.20 -13.84 2.01
C VAL A 89 -3.13 -14.59 0.68
N GLN A 90 -3.22 -13.87 -0.45
CA GLN A 90 -3.10 -14.48 -1.76
C GLN A 90 -1.74 -15.14 -1.94
N ASP A 91 -0.65 -14.44 -1.64
CA ASP A 91 0.67 -15.02 -1.81
C ASP A 91 0.90 -16.18 -0.83
N ARG A 92 0.62 -16.00 0.46
CA ARG A 92 0.92 -17.03 1.46
C ARG A 92 0.02 -18.27 1.36
N TRP A 93 -1.24 -18.11 0.96
CA TRP A 93 -2.22 -19.20 0.99
C TRP A 93 -2.64 -19.67 -0.40
N LEU A 94 -2.80 -18.77 -1.38
CA LEU A 94 -3.14 -19.19 -2.75
C LEU A 94 -1.91 -19.70 -3.51
N THR A 95 -0.68 -19.31 -3.20
CA THR A 95 0.51 -19.87 -3.89
C THR A 95 0.66 -21.38 -3.66
N ASP A 96 0.34 -21.88 -2.46
CA ASP A 96 0.33 -23.33 -2.16
C ASP A 96 -0.85 -24.08 -2.82
N TYR A 97 -2.00 -23.42 -3.00
CA TYR A 97 -3.23 -24.03 -3.55
C TYR A 97 -3.42 -23.85 -5.07
N THR A 98 -2.71 -22.92 -5.72
CA THR A 98 -2.94 -22.54 -7.13
C THR A 98 -1.80 -22.89 -8.09
N ALA A 99 -0.85 -23.73 -7.65
CA ALA A 99 0.42 -24.02 -8.33
C ALA A 99 0.36 -24.61 -9.75
N THR A 100 -0.76 -24.57 -10.50
CA THR A 100 -0.70 -24.83 -11.96
C THR A 100 -1.80 -24.16 -12.80
N THR A 101 -2.99 -23.85 -12.29
CA THR A 101 -4.15 -23.60 -13.18
C THR A 101 -4.74 -22.18 -13.13
N SER A 102 -4.57 -21.42 -12.03
CA SER A 102 -5.33 -20.18 -11.84
C SER A 102 -4.73 -18.93 -12.50
N ARG A 103 -3.40 -18.86 -12.69
CA ARG A 103 -2.73 -17.67 -13.25
C ARG A 103 -3.13 -17.39 -14.71
N ALA A 104 -3.26 -18.43 -15.53
CA ALA A 104 -3.66 -18.29 -16.93
C ALA A 104 -5.12 -17.81 -17.10
N LEU A 105 -6.01 -18.23 -16.20
CA LEU A 105 -7.42 -17.80 -16.21
C LEU A 105 -7.58 -16.37 -15.69
N LEU A 106 -6.81 -15.95 -14.70
CA LEU A 106 -6.78 -14.57 -14.22
C LEU A 106 -6.19 -13.62 -15.27
N ALA A 107 -5.09 -14.00 -15.93
CA ALA A 107 -4.50 -13.23 -17.03
C ALA A 107 -5.48 -13.08 -18.21
N LEU A 108 -6.22 -14.14 -18.54
CA LEU A 108 -7.27 -14.09 -19.56
C LEU A 108 -8.43 -13.17 -19.13
N ARG A 109 -8.80 -13.16 -17.84
CA ARG A 109 -9.85 -12.27 -17.33
C ARG A 109 -9.42 -10.81 -17.38
N HIS A 110 -8.21 -10.49 -16.95
CA HIS A 110 -7.66 -9.13 -17.02
C HIS A 110 -7.59 -8.62 -18.47
N ALA A 111 -7.13 -9.44 -19.41
CA ALA A 111 -7.09 -9.09 -20.84
C ALA A 111 -8.49 -8.87 -21.46
N LEU A 112 -9.55 -9.41 -20.85
CA LEU A 112 -10.94 -9.20 -21.26
C LEU A 112 -11.55 -7.96 -20.59
N GLU A 113 -11.17 -7.67 -19.33
CA GLU A 113 -11.62 -6.49 -18.57
C GLU A 113 -10.95 -5.19 -19.05
N GLU A 114 -9.71 -5.25 -19.55
CA GLU A 114 -8.99 -4.11 -20.18
C GLU A 114 -9.69 -3.54 -21.43
N ARG A 115 -10.67 -4.25 -22.00
CA ARG A 115 -11.40 -3.81 -23.20
C ARG A 115 -12.63 -2.95 -22.90
N GLU A 116 -12.99 -2.69 -21.64
CA GLU A 116 -14.30 -2.11 -21.28
C GLU A 116 -14.34 -0.81 -20.46
N MET A 117 -13.25 -0.12 -20.11
CA MET A 117 -13.36 1.12 -19.32
C MET A 117 -12.63 2.34 -19.89
N THR A 118 -13.43 3.21 -20.51
CA THR A 118 -13.18 4.62 -20.80
C THR A 118 -13.38 5.52 -19.56
N GLU A 119 -12.42 6.44 -19.38
CA GLU A 119 -12.49 7.78 -18.80
C GLU A 119 -13.56 8.10 -17.74
N THR A 120 -13.12 8.51 -16.54
CA THR A 120 -13.77 9.59 -15.78
C THR A 120 -12.77 10.32 -14.89
N SER A 121 -12.62 11.63 -15.12
CA SER A 121 -11.75 12.58 -14.42
C SER A 121 -12.40 13.15 -13.14
N PHE A 122 -11.63 13.49 -12.10
CA PHE A 122 -12.06 14.35 -10.98
C PHE A 122 -10.90 15.14 -10.33
N PRO A 123 -11.17 16.26 -9.60
CA PRO A 123 -10.23 17.35 -9.31
C PRO A 123 -9.49 17.28 -7.96
N SER A 124 -8.44 18.12 -7.86
CA SER A 124 -7.48 18.33 -6.75
C SER A 124 -8.04 19.12 -5.55
N ASP A 125 -7.65 18.73 -4.31
CA ASP A 125 -7.02 19.62 -3.30
C ASP A 125 -6.55 18.84 -2.03
N THR A 126 -5.24 18.93 -1.73
CA THR A 126 -4.51 18.78 -0.43
C THR A 126 -4.77 17.59 0.52
N ALA A 127 -5.48 16.53 0.12
CA ALA A 127 -5.48 15.25 0.84
C ALA A 127 -4.63 14.19 0.11
N PRO A 128 -3.94 13.29 0.82
CA PRO A 128 -3.24 12.20 0.14
C PRO A 128 -4.24 11.33 -0.62
N THR A 129 -3.94 11.13 -1.90
CA THR A 129 -4.75 10.36 -2.86
C THR A 129 -4.84 8.91 -2.41
N THR A 130 -3.74 8.36 -1.90
CA THR A 130 -3.63 6.95 -1.49
C THR A 130 -2.77 6.82 -0.23
N VAL A 131 -3.20 5.97 0.73
CA VAL A 131 -2.48 5.72 1.99
C VAL A 131 -2.48 4.23 2.34
N PHE A 132 -1.29 3.69 2.58
CA PHE A 132 -1.05 2.31 2.96
C PHE A 132 -0.44 2.23 4.36
N THR A 133 -0.83 1.22 5.12
CA THR A 133 -0.25 0.94 6.45
C THR A 133 0.26 -0.48 6.48
N ILE A 134 1.54 -0.65 6.85
CA ILE A 134 2.19 -1.95 7.00
C ILE A 134 2.81 -2.02 8.40
N VAL A 135 2.59 -3.12 9.11
CA VAL A 135 3.33 -3.45 10.34
C VAL A 135 4.41 -4.45 9.99
N ILE A 136 5.66 -4.12 10.27
CA ILE A 136 6.86 -4.90 9.93
C ILE A 136 7.52 -5.33 11.24
N ARG A 137 7.85 -6.61 11.37
CA ARG A 137 8.63 -7.17 12.48
C ARG A 137 10.11 -6.90 12.28
N ALA A 138 10.44 -5.62 12.42
CA ALA A 138 11.78 -5.09 12.43
C ALA A 138 11.80 -3.76 13.22
N PRO A 139 12.91 -3.44 13.92
CA PRO A 139 13.09 -2.13 14.53
C PRO A 139 13.09 -1.00 13.48
N ARG A 140 12.67 0.21 13.87
CA ARG A 140 12.57 1.37 12.95
C ARG A 140 13.87 1.64 12.20
N ALA A 141 15.01 1.49 12.87
CA ALA A 141 16.33 1.69 12.25
C ALA A 141 16.57 0.76 11.05
N ARG A 142 16.10 -0.49 11.12
CA ARG A 142 16.24 -1.46 10.02
C ARG A 142 15.28 -1.16 8.87
N VAL A 143 14.05 -0.75 9.18
CA VAL A 143 13.10 -0.29 8.15
C VAL A 143 13.64 0.97 7.47
N TRP A 144 14.18 1.91 8.24
CA TRP A 144 14.80 3.13 7.73
C TRP A 144 15.99 2.84 6.81
N GLU A 145 16.89 1.94 7.22
CA GLU A 145 18.02 1.50 6.40
C GLU A 145 17.55 0.93 5.06
N ALA A 146 16.51 0.09 5.05
CA ALA A 146 15.96 -0.46 3.80
C ALA A 146 15.37 0.63 2.89
N LEU A 147 14.64 1.59 3.45
CA LEU A 147 14.06 2.72 2.69
C LEU A 147 15.13 3.66 2.14
N THR A 148 16.24 3.83 2.85
CA THR A 148 17.31 4.80 2.54
C THR A 148 18.59 4.17 1.99
N ALA A 149 18.58 2.87 1.69
CA ALA A 149 19.72 2.20 1.05
C ALA A 149 20.06 2.86 -0.30
N THR A 150 21.34 3.15 -0.52
CA THR A 150 21.85 3.78 -1.75
C THR A 150 22.92 2.91 -2.39
N GLY A 151 22.99 2.95 -3.73
CA GLY A 151 24.00 2.24 -4.51
C GLY A 151 23.85 0.72 -4.55
N THR A 152 22.80 0.15 -3.94
CA THR A 152 22.49 -1.28 -3.98
C THR A 152 21.11 -1.53 -4.57
N PRO A 153 20.92 -2.57 -5.42
CA PRO A 153 19.61 -2.98 -5.90
C PRO A 153 18.67 -3.35 -4.76
N ARG A 154 17.40 -3.00 -4.89
CA ARG A 154 16.35 -3.32 -3.92
C ARG A 154 15.34 -4.27 -4.53
N GLY A 155 15.41 -5.55 -4.16
CA GLY A 155 14.51 -6.58 -4.69
C GLY A 155 13.02 -6.25 -4.47
N TRP A 156 12.70 -5.68 -3.31
CA TRP A 156 11.34 -5.23 -3.00
C TRP A 156 10.85 -4.02 -3.81
N LEU A 157 11.73 -3.33 -4.53
CA LEU A 157 11.43 -2.18 -5.39
C LEU A 157 11.96 -2.41 -6.81
N TYR A 158 11.60 -3.56 -7.40
CA TYR A 158 11.92 -3.92 -8.78
C TYR A 158 13.42 -3.84 -9.12
N ASP A 159 14.27 -4.23 -8.18
CA ASP A 159 15.73 -4.18 -8.29
C ASP A 159 16.30 -2.79 -8.62
N THR A 160 15.53 -1.72 -8.36
CA THR A 160 15.98 -0.35 -8.60
C THR A 160 17.12 0.02 -7.65
N VAL A 161 18.06 0.80 -8.16
CA VAL A 161 19.18 1.38 -7.40
C VAL A 161 18.89 2.85 -7.14
N THR A 162 18.78 3.25 -5.87
CA THR A 162 18.67 4.66 -5.51
C THR A 162 20.03 5.31 -5.36
N THR A 163 20.17 6.50 -5.94
CA THR A 163 21.36 7.34 -5.82
C THR A 163 20.95 8.71 -5.27
N THR A 164 21.42 9.03 -4.07
CA THR A 164 21.25 10.35 -3.41
C THR A 164 22.15 10.45 -2.18
N ASP A 165 22.30 11.66 -1.63
CA ASP A 165 22.96 11.90 -0.35
C ASP A 165 21.99 12.12 0.83
N TRP A 166 20.67 11.98 0.58
CA TRP A 166 19.57 12.16 1.54
C TRP A 166 19.61 13.49 2.31
N ARG A 167 20.10 14.57 1.69
CA ARG A 167 19.94 15.93 2.24
C ARG A 167 18.66 16.55 1.71
N VAL A 168 17.97 17.30 2.57
CA VAL A 168 16.81 18.09 2.14
C VAL A 168 17.25 19.06 1.04
N GLY A 169 16.53 19.05 -0.07
CA GLY A 169 16.84 19.80 -1.28
C GLY A 169 17.70 19.05 -2.31
N SER A 170 18.20 17.86 -1.99
CA SER A 170 18.97 17.05 -2.94
C SER A 170 18.08 16.33 -3.93
N SER A 171 18.56 16.21 -5.16
CA SER A 171 17.98 15.30 -6.14
C SER A 171 18.24 13.85 -5.75
N TYR A 172 17.32 12.96 -6.09
CA TYR A 172 17.56 11.52 -6.10
C TYR A 172 17.10 10.91 -7.42
N ALA A 173 17.65 9.76 -7.76
CA ALA A 173 17.21 8.96 -8.90
C ALA A 173 17.13 7.49 -8.50
N GLN A 174 16.17 6.78 -9.08
CA GLN A 174 15.98 5.33 -8.99
C GLN A 174 16.16 4.75 -10.38
N ASP A 175 17.26 4.03 -10.57
CA ASP A 175 17.64 3.42 -11.83
C ASP A 175 17.30 1.93 -11.86
N ALA A 176 16.75 1.44 -12.96
CA ALA A 176 16.67 0.02 -13.27
C ALA A 176 17.33 -0.24 -14.63
N GLU A 177 18.34 -1.11 -14.65
CA GLU A 177 19.04 -1.53 -15.88
C GLU A 177 19.59 -0.35 -16.74
N GLY A 178 19.98 0.76 -16.11
CA GLY A 178 20.51 1.95 -16.81
C GLY A 178 19.44 2.93 -17.30
N PHE A 179 18.18 2.72 -16.92
CA PHE A 179 17.08 3.66 -17.13
C PHE A 179 16.62 4.26 -15.81
N VAL A 180 16.57 5.59 -15.74
CA VAL A 180 15.97 6.31 -14.61
C VAL A 180 14.46 6.11 -14.69
N MET A 181 13.92 5.35 -13.75
CA MET A 181 12.49 5.04 -13.67
C MET A 181 11.74 6.12 -12.89
N ILE A 182 12.39 6.63 -11.85
CA ILE A 182 11.86 7.66 -10.96
C ILE A 182 13.01 8.59 -10.58
N ASP A 183 12.82 9.90 -10.67
CA ASP A 183 13.68 10.87 -10.03
C ASP A 183 12.86 11.92 -9.27
N GLY A 184 13.52 12.85 -8.60
CA GLY A 184 12.85 13.91 -7.86
C GLY A 184 13.71 14.51 -6.76
N GLU A 185 13.07 15.12 -5.78
CA GLU A 185 13.73 15.91 -4.72
C GLU A 185 13.42 15.37 -3.33
N VAL A 186 14.42 15.37 -2.46
CA VAL A 186 14.27 15.05 -1.04
C VAL A 186 13.68 16.25 -0.29
N LEU A 187 12.45 16.13 0.20
CA LEU A 187 11.72 17.24 0.82
C LEU A 187 11.84 17.27 2.34
N VAL A 188 11.81 16.10 2.99
CA VAL A 188 11.90 15.97 4.45
C VAL A 188 12.72 14.74 4.80
N VAL A 189 13.65 14.88 5.75
CA VAL A 189 14.40 13.77 6.34
C VAL A 189 14.44 13.93 7.84
N GLU A 190 13.69 13.08 8.54
CA GLU A 190 13.73 12.94 9.99
C GLU A 190 14.12 11.49 10.30
N GLU A 191 15.34 11.30 10.79
CA GLU A 191 15.95 9.98 10.91
C GLU A 191 15.07 8.99 11.69
N CYS A 192 14.83 7.83 11.07
CA CYS A 192 13.97 6.75 11.58
C CYS A 192 12.50 7.12 11.83
N SER A 193 12.02 8.34 11.54
CA SER A 193 10.63 8.74 11.77
C SER A 193 9.89 9.18 10.53
N ARG A 194 10.53 9.92 9.62
CA ARG A 194 9.83 10.48 8.46
C ARG A 194 10.74 10.73 7.27
N LEU A 195 10.29 10.36 6.09
CA LEU A 195 10.95 10.67 4.81
C LEU A 195 9.90 11.12 3.81
N THR A 196 10.04 12.33 3.28
CA THR A 196 9.14 12.86 2.23
C THR A 196 9.94 13.15 0.96
N LEU A 197 9.46 12.66 -0.17
CA LEU A 197 10.07 12.78 -1.50
C LEU A 197 9.06 13.37 -2.47
N GLY A 198 9.50 14.32 -3.30
CA GLY A 198 8.86 14.60 -4.58
C GLY A 198 9.32 13.56 -5.59
N PHE A 199 8.44 13.05 -6.44
CA PHE A 199 8.80 12.02 -7.40
C PHE A 199 8.17 12.27 -8.77
N ASP A 200 8.97 12.12 -9.81
CA ASP A 200 8.62 12.15 -11.22
C ASP A 200 8.82 10.74 -11.80
N CYS A 201 7.98 10.34 -12.75
CA CYS A 201 7.89 8.96 -13.23
C CYS A 201 8.15 8.90 -14.73
N HIS A 202 9.05 8.00 -15.16
CA HIS A 202 9.57 8.00 -16.54
C HIS A 202 9.43 6.65 -17.26
N TRP A 203 8.58 5.74 -16.75
CA TRP A 203 8.46 4.38 -17.30
C TRP A 203 7.55 4.30 -18.54
N ASP A 204 6.69 5.30 -18.78
CA ASP A 204 5.89 5.42 -20.00
C ASP A 204 5.55 6.90 -20.31
N ALA A 205 5.12 7.16 -21.55
CA ALA A 205 4.90 8.53 -22.03
C ALA A 205 3.71 9.24 -21.38
N ASP A 206 2.71 8.50 -20.88
CA ASP A 206 1.53 9.09 -20.24
C ASP A 206 1.87 9.54 -18.82
N VAL A 207 2.69 8.78 -18.06
CA VAL A 207 3.16 9.21 -16.73
C VAL A 207 4.24 10.28 -16.79
N ASP A 208 5.10 10.25 -17.82
CA ASP A 208 6.18 11.24 -18.01
C ASP A 208 5.64 12.66 -18.26
N ALA A 209 4.42 12.75 -18.79
CA ALA A 209 3.72 14.02 -19.01
C ALA A 209 2.99 14.55 -17.76
N GLU A 210 2.91 13.77 -16.66
CA GLU A 210 2.19 14.12 -15.45
C GLU A 210 3.05 14.90 -14.45
N PRO A 211 2.43 15.73 -13.58
CA PRO A 211 3.18 16.46 -12.58
C PRO A 211 3.76 15.53 -11.51
N ALA A 212 4.89 15.97 -10.93
CA ALA A 212 5.52 15.33 -9.79
C ALA A 212 4.54 15.02 -8.65
N GLY A 213 4.53 13.77 -8.20
CA GLY A 213 3.83 13.34 -7.01
C GLY A 213 4.62 13.62 -5.73
N ILE A 214 3.98 13.39 -4.59
CA ILE A 214 4.62 13.42 -3.26
C ILE A 214 4.42 12.06 -2.58
N LEU A 215 5.53 11.48 -2.14
CA LEU A 215 5.61 10.24 -1.38
C LEU A 215 6.09 10.54 0.04
N ASP A 216 5.27 10.19 1.03
CA ASP A 216 5.55 10.42 2.45
C ASP A 216 5.56 9.10 3.22
N TYR A 217 6.68 8.81 3.86
CA TYR A 217 6.88 7.69 4.77
C TYR A 217 6.85 8.18 6.21
N VAL A 218 6.03 7.57 7.06
CA VAL A 218 6.00 7.83 8.50
C VAL A 218 6.19 6.51 9.25
N LEU A 219 7.20 6.46 10.13
CA LEU A 219 7.58 5.29 10.92
C LEU A 219 7.30 5.54 12.40
N THR A 220 6.49 4.68 13.02
CA THR A 220 6.22 4.67 14.46
C THR A 220 6.39 3.28 15.02
N ASP A 221 6.75 3.15 16.31
CA ASP A 221 6.72 1.85 16.98
C ASP A 221 5.27 1.33 17.04
N ALA A 222 5.09 0.05 16.72
CA ALA A 222 3.81 -0.66 16.80
C ALA A 222 3.65 -1.42 18.12
N ASP A 223 4.72 -1.54 18.90
CA ASP A 223 4.76 -2.14 20.23
C ASP A 223 5.65 -1.35 21.19
N GLU A 224 5.59 -1.69 22.48
CA GLU A 224 6.39 -1.03 23.52
C GLU A 224 7.86 -1.50 23.53
N THR A 225 8.17 -2.61 22.86
CA THR A 225 9.51 -3.20 22.78
C THR A 225 10.36 -2.58 21.66
N GLY A 226 9.73 -1.95 20.66
CA GLY A 226 10.40 -1.40 19.48
C GLY A 226 10.82 -2.47 18.47
N GLU A 227 10.26 -3.68 18.55
CA GLU A 227 10.53 -4.78 17.61
C GLU A 227 9.55 -4.79 16.42
N LEU A 228 8.40 -4.14 16.56
CA LEU A 228 7.44 -3.93 15.49
C LEU A 228 7.43 -2.46 15.08
N THR A 229 7.59 -2.20 13.78
CA THR A 229 7.46 -0.87 13.18
C THR A 229 6.17 -0.78 12.38
N LYS A 230 5.36 0.24 12.63
CA LYS A 230 4.29 0.67 11.73
C LYS A 230 4.84 1.66 10.72
N LEU A 231 4.84 1.27 9.46
CA LEU A 231 5.14 2.11 8.31
C LEU A 231 3.83 2.59 7.68
N VAL A 232 3.63 3.90 7.63
CA VAL A 232 2.55 4.54 6.86
C VAL A 232 3.15 5.14 5.62
N VAL A 233 2.64 4.76 4.45
CA VAL A 233 3.06 5.30 3.16
C VAL A 233 1.91 6.09 2.57
N SER A 234 2.14 7.36 2.24
CA SER A 234 1.14 8.24 1.64
C SER A 234 1.63 8.76 0.30
N LEU A 235 0.77 8.70 -0.71
CA LEU A 235 1.03 9.21 -2.05
C LEU A 235 -0.01 10.28 -2.38
N SER A 236 0.44 11.42 -2.89
CA SER A 236 -0.39 12.60 -3.14
C SER A 236 0.13 13.42 -4.31
N ALA A 237 -0.65 14.42 -4.76
CA ALA A 237 -0.29 15.34 -5.85
C ALA A 237 0.01 14.68 -7.22
N MET A 238 -0.42 13.44 -7.43
CA MET A 238 -0.20 12.69 -8.68
C MET A 238 -1.24 13.02 -9.76
N GLY A 239 -0.84 12.93 -11.02
CA GLY A 239 -1.77 12.80 -12.14
C GLY A 239 -2.52 11.46 -12.13
N PRO A 240 -3.61 11.34 -12.91
CA PRO A 240 -4.46 10.15 -12.92
C PRO A 240 -3.75 8.85 -13.32
N ALA A 241 -2.82 8.87 -14.29
CA ALA A 241 -2.09 7.68 -14.74
C ALA A 241 -1.12 7.19 -13.65
N THR A 242 -0.37 8.11 -13.06
CA THR A 242 0.55 7.86 -11.94
C THR A 242 -0.20 7.34 -10.72
N ALA A 243 -1.35 7.94 -10.40
CA ALA A 243 -2.21 7.47 -9.30
C ALA A 243 -2.73 6.05 -9.52
N ALA A 244 -3.14 5.71 -10.75
CA ALA A 244 -3.61 4.36 -11.09
C ALA A 244 -2.48 3.31 -11.00
N ALA A 245 -1.28 3.64 -11.47
CA ALA A 245 -0.10 2.80 -11.33
C ALA A 245 0.25 2.58 -9.84
N ALA A 246 0.28 3.67 -9.06
CA ALA A 246 0.55 3.62 -7.64
C ALA A 246 -0.47 2.77 -6.88
N GLU A 247 -1.77 2.86 -7.17
CA GLU A 247 -2.78 2.01 -6.54
C GLU A 247 -2.58 0.51 -6.80
N ARG A 248 -2.09 0.16 -7.99
CA ARG A 248 -1.88 -1.22 -8.41
C ARG A 248 -0.60 -1.82 -7.82
N ASP A 249 0.51 -1.09 -7.89
CA ASP A 249 1.85 -1.65 -7.67
C ASP A 249 2.33 -1.45 -6.22
N THR A 250 1.95 -0.34 -5.60
CA THR A 250 2.38 0.02 -4.24
C THR A 250 2.10 -1.05 -3.18
N PRO A 251 0.94 -1.73 -3.17
CA PRO A 251 0.68 -2.81 -2.22
C PRO A 251 1.68 -3.97 -2.33
N TYR A 252 2.10 -4.31 -3.55
CA TYR A 252 3.07 -5.39 -3.79
C TYR A 252 4.45 -4.98 -3.28
N ILE A 253 4.92 -3.79 -3.66
CA ILE A 253 6.23 -3.23 -3.25
C ILE A 253 6.43 -3.31 -1.74
N TYR A 254 5.48 -2.80 -0.94
CA TYR A 254 5.65 -2.78 0.51
C TYR A 254 5.32 -4.11 1.20
N SER A 255 4.56 -4.98 0.55
CA SER A 255 4.42 -6.38 0.98
C SER A 255 5.76 -7.12 0.80
N SER A 256 6.46 -6.90 -0.31
CA SER A 256 7.80 -7.45 -0.56
C SER A 256 8.84 -6.92 0.42
N LEU A 257 8.82 -5.61 0.72
CA LEU A 257 9.70 -5.01 1.73
C LEU A 257 9.52 -5.68 3.09
N LYS A 258 8.27 -5.88 3.50
CA LYS A 258 7.96 -6.57 4.75
C LYS A 258 8.49 -8.01 4.73
N SER A 259 8.23 -8.76 3.66
CA SER A 259 8.73 -10.14 3.54
C SER A 259 10.25 -10.19 3.65
N GLU A 260 10.95 -9.31 2.93
CA GLU A 260 12.41 -9.25 2.92
C GLU A 260 12.97 -8.94 4.31
N LEU A 261 12.38 -7.98 5.02
CA LEU A 261 12.81 -7.62 6.37
C LEU A 261 12.49 -8.68 7.43
N GLU A 262 11.40 -9.42 7.29
CA GLU A 262 10.97 -10.43 8.27
C GLU A 262 11.57 -11.82 8.02
N THR A 263 11.87 -12.16 6.77
CA THR A 263 12.26 -13.52 6.37
C THR A 263 13.61 -13.60 5.67
N GLY A 264 14.14 -12.47 5.18
CA GLY A 264 15.36 -12.40 4.38
C GLY A 264 15.14 -12.61 2.87
N THR A 265 13.90 -12.80 2.42
CA THR A 265 13.57 -13.02 0.99
C THR A 265 12.39 -12.13 0.57
N SER A 266 12.53 -11.45 -0.56
CA SER A 266 11.44 -10.73 -1.24
C SER A 266 10.41 -11.69 -1.86
N LEU A 267 9.20 -11.19 -2.15
CA LEU A 267 8.10 -11.97 -2.76
C LEU A 267 8.31 -12.23 -4.25
#